data_AF-A0AA50KB84-F1
#
_entry.id   AF-A0AA50KB84-F1
#
_cell.length_a   1.000
_cell.length_b   1.000
_cell.length_c   1.000
_cell.angle_alpha   90.00
_cell.angle_beta   90.00
_cell.angle_gamma   90.00
#
_symmetry.space_group_name_H-M   'P 1'
#
loop_
_entity.id
_entity.type
_entity.pdbx_description
1 polymer ?
#
loop_
_entity_poly.entity_id
_entity_poly.type
_entity_poly.pdbx_seq_one_letter_code
_entity_poly.pdbx_strand_id
1 'polypeptide(L)'
;MITLSVQDISKNVISILRVSILLLPILSCQANGAEKGREFFKLSLTTVTTQSSELANGPTELQRDNLLLNAGVHFPLNGQWSLDVNLGYDKQNYDWRNVSLTGLNNISQLFDTNGETWGHINRYRAGVSLNYRLDKHWAFFLAPQLQYAYADTEAASFSHAQSYGIVTSVMYAFDSGNMFGFGVAYLNDIDDVRTVPYLAMRWQIDEHWALANPFRAGFSGPAGLELSYQFNSVWDIGFGSSKRIERFLIEDDDTAVEINEWVSYLRGGWQATPTIAVNLYAGYYFNGDLEVTRQAAVDMDNQGAAALDIEFKF
;
A
#
# COMPACT_ATOMS: atom_id res chain seq x y z
N MET A 1 -23.59 -10.40 -28.53
CA MET A 1 -23.93 -11.42 -27.51
C MET A 1 -22.67 -12.25 -27.30
N ILE A 2 -21.78 -11.78 -26.42
CA ILE A 2 -20.48 -12.39 -26.17
C ILE A 2 -20.55 -12.94 -24.75
N THR A 3 -20.61 -14.26 -24.65
CA THR A 3 -20.62 -14.99 -23.38
C THR A 3 -19.18 -15.09 -22.90
N LEU A 4 -18.78 -14.23 -21.96
CA LEU A 4 -17.50 -14.35 -21.28
C LEU A 4 -17.58 -15.53 -20.29
N SER A 5 -16.74 -16.54 -20.53
CA SER A 5 -16.67 -17.76 -19.73
C SER A 5 -15.94 -17.48 -18.41
N VAL A 6 -16.57 -17.83 -17.30
CA VAL A 6 -16.07 -17.73 -15.91
C VAL A 6 -14.83 -18.62 -15.66
N GLN A 7 -14.41 -19.43 -16.64
CA GLN A 7 -13.30 -20.38 -16.47
C GLN A 7 -11.90 -19.76 -16.52
N ASP A 8 -11.68 -18.64 -17.22
CA ASP A 8 -10.31 -18.10 -17.39
C ASP A 8 -9.81 -17.30 -16.17
N ILE A 9 -10.72 -16.74 -15.36
CA ILE A 9 -10.38 -16.07 -14.10
C ILE A 9 -9.92 -17.08 -13.02
N SER A 10 -10.36 -18.34 -13.12
CA SER A 10 -10.10 -19.36 -12.09
C SER A 10 -8.68 -19.93 -12.12
N LYS A 11 -8.00 -19.92 -13.27
CA LYS A 11 -6.69 -20.58 -13.42
C LYS A 11 -5.52 -19.73 -12.91
N ASN A 12 -5.62 -18.40 -13.04
CA ASN A 12 -4.57 -17.50 -12.55
C ASN A 12 -4.63 -17.31 -11.03
N VAL A 13 -5.83 -17.31 -10.44
CA VAL A 13 -6.02 -17.23 -8.98
C VAL A 13 -5.51 -18.48 -8.24
N ILE A 14 -5.58 -19.66 -8.86
CA ILE A 14 -5.13 -20.93 -8.25
C ILE A 14 -3.61 -21.13 -8.38
N SER A 15 -2.96 -20.50 -9.38
CA SER A 15 -1.51 -20.63 -9.60
C SER A 15 -0.68 -19.89 -8.53
N ILE A 16 -1.17 -18.74 -8.06
CA ILE A 16 -0.48 -17.90 -7.06
C ILE A 16 -0.50 -18.56 -5.66
N LEU A 17 -1.40 -19.51 -5.40
CA LEU A 17 -1.50 -20.18 -4.10
C LEU A 17 -0.41 -21.24 -3.85
N ARG A 18 0.47 -21.53 -4.81
CA ARG A 18 1.48 -22.61 -4.71
C ARG A 18 2.90 -22.16 -4.40
N VAL A 19 3.15 -20.87 -4.21
CA VAL A 19 4.49 -20.35 -3.93
C VAL A 19 4.65 -20.05 -2.44
N SER A 20 5.34 -20.97 -1.76
CA SER A 20 6.21 -20.71 -0.61
C SER A 20 5.58 -20.41 0.76
N ILE A 21 4.86 -21.38 1.33
CA ILE A 21 4.88 -21.62 2.78
C ILE A 21 6.19 -22.33 3.10
N LEU A 22 7.29 -21.60 3.28
CA LEU A 22 8.54 -22.15 3.84
C LEU A 22 9.48 -20.99 4.24
N LEU A 23 9.12 -20.26 5.30
CA LEU A 23 10.05 -19.45 6.09
C LEU A 23 9.49 -19.28 7.51
N LEU A 24 9.49 -20.38 8.24
CA LEU A 24 9.46 -20.38 9.70
C LEU A 24 10.69 -21.16 10.18
N PRO A 25 11.73 -20.43 10.59
CA PRO A 25 12.42 -20.85 11.79
C PRO A 25 12.60 -19.68 12.77
N ILE A 26 12.12 -19.93 14.00
CA ILE A 26 12.68 -19.45 15.26
C ILE A 26 12.46 -17.95 15.60
N LEU A 27 11.32 -17.67 16.25
CA LEU A 27 11.28 -16.74 17.38
C LEU A 27 10.59 -17.43 18.55
N SER A 28 11.30 -18.38 19.15
CA SER A 28 10.95 -18.99 20.43
C SER A 28 11.32 -18.01 21.55
N CYS A 29 10.59 -16.90 21.71
CA CYS A 29 10.71 -16.14 22.95
C CYS A 29 9.94 -16.90 24.04
N GLN A 30 10.69 -17.62 24.88
CA GLN A 30 10.15 -18.17 26.12
C GLN A 30 9.63 -17.02 26.98
N ALA A 31 8.31 -16.94 27.12
CA ALA A 31 7.65 -15.98 28.00
C ALA A 31 7.81 -16.43 29.46
N ASN A 32 8.92 -16.04 30.09
CA ASN A 32 9.05 -16.06 31.54
C ASN A 32 8.66 -14.70 32.12
N GLY A 33 7.45 -14.65 32.69
CA GLY A 33 7.04 -13.82 33.82
C GLY A 33 7.38 -12.32 33.83
N ALA A 34 6.43 -11.49 33.38
CA ALA A 34 5.99 -10.26 34.05
C ALA A 34 4.78 -9.66 33.31
N GLU A 35 3.63 -9.50 33.98
CA GLU A 35 2.52 -8.70 33.46
C GLU A 35 2.89 -7.20 33.48
N LYS A 36 3.20 -6.65 32.30
CA LYS A 36 3.00 -5.25 31.92
C LYS A 36 3.15 -5.11 30.40
N GLY A 37 2.07 -4.70 29.73
CA GLY A 37 2.02 -4.34 28.31
C GLY A 37 2.48 -5.45 27.36
N ARG A 38 1.58 -6.37 26.98
CA ARG A 38 1.91 -7.40 25.97
C ARG A 38 2.40 -6.72 24.70
N GLU A 39 3.64 -7.00 24.33
CA GLU A 39 4.15 -6.77 22.98
C GLU A 39 3.25 -7.53 22.02
N PHE A 40 2.91 -6.89 20.90
CA PHE A 40 1.97 -7.44 19.96
C PHE A 40 2.62 -7.54 18.59
N PHE A 41 2.63 -8.75 18.03
CA PHE A 41 3.25 -9.02 16.73
C PHE A 41 2.18 -9.18 15.66
N LYS A 42 2.42 -8.58 14.50
CA LYS A 42 1.56 -8.65 13.32
C LYS A 42 2.32 -9.14 12.11
N LEU A 43 1.67 -10.01 11.34
CA LEU A 43 2.08 -10.36 9.99
C LEU A 43 0.89 -10.13 9.05
N SER A 44 1.12 -9.58 7.87
CA SER A 44 0.09 -9.52 6.83
C SER A 44 0.63 -9.96 5.48
N LEU A 45 -0.25 -10.63 4.73
CA LEU A 45 -0.06 -11.08 3.37
C LEU A 45 -1.20 -10.50 2.54
N THR A 46 -0.87 -9.67 1.55
CA THR A 46 -1.85 -9.07 0.66
C THR A 46 -1.51 -9.40 -0.79
N THR A 47 -2.50 -9.84 -1.57
CA THR A 47 -2.39 -9.97 -3.03
C THR A 47 -3.35 -9.02 -3.70
N VAL A 48 -2.90 -8.30 -4.72
CA VAL A 48 -3.72 -7.38 -5.51
C VAL A 48 -3.59 -7.73 -6.99
N THR A 49 -4.70 -7.78 -7.71
CA THR A 49 -4.72 -7.98 -9.16
C THR A 49 -5.61 -6.94 -9.81
N THR A 50 -5.31 -6.61 -11.05
CA THR A 50 -5.96 -5.52 -11.78
C THR A 50 -6.35 -5.93 -13.19
N GLN A 51 -7.18 -5.11 -13.82
CA GLN A 51 -7.90 -5.45 -15.05
C GLN A 51 -7.22 -5.24 -16.40
N SER A 52 -5.96 -4.90 -16.60
CA SER A 52 -5.49 -4.24 -17.87
C SER A 52 -6.09 -2.85 -18.05
N SER A 53 -5.22 -1.92 -18.44
CA SER A 53 -5.52 -0.50 -18.64
C SER A 53 -4.79 -0.07 -19.91
N GLU A 54 -5.47 0.62 -20.82
CA GLU A 54 -4.85 1.21 -22.01
C GLU A 54 -4.08 2.49 -21.64
N LEU A 55 -2.95 2.73 -22.30
CA LEU A 55 -2.11 3.92 -22.10
C LEU A 55 -2.23 4.89 -23.27
N ALA A 56 -2.21 6.19 -22.98
CA ALA A 56 -2.19 7.29 -23.97
C ALA A 56 -3.34 7.26 -25.00
N ASN A 57 -4.46 6.60 -24.72
CA ASN A 57 -5.51 6.30 -25.71
C ASN A 57 -4.95 5.53 -26.93
N GLY A 58 -3.99 4.63 -26.69
CA GLY A 58 -3.35 3.77 -27.68
C GLY A 58 -3.58 2.29 -27.39
N PRO A 59 -3.09 1.40 -28.26
CA PRO A 59 -3.31 -0.03 -28.12
C PRO A 59 -2.48 -0.66 -26.98
N THR A 60 -1.51 0.05 -26.40
CA THR A 60 -0.66 -0.53 -25.35
C THR A 60 -1.47 -0.70 -24.06
N GLU A 61 -1.43 -1.92 -23.54
CA GLU A 61 -2.11 -2.30 -22.30
C GLU A 61 -1.09 -2.61 -21.18
N LEU A 62 -1.46 -2.25 -19.95
CA LEU A 62 -0.74 -2.62 -18.73
C LEU A 62 -1.68 -3.30 -17.73
N GLN A 63 -1.29 -4.50 -17.29
CA GLN A 63 -1.89 -5.19 -16.15
C GLN A 63 -0.89 -5.30 -15.00
N ARG A 64 -1.39 -5.24 -13.76
CA ARG A 64 -0.58 -5.28 -12.54
C ARG A 64 -1.04 -6.39 -11.59
N ASP A 65 -0.07 -7.14 -11.06
CA ASP A 65 -0.26 -8.20 -10.08
C ASP A 65 0.78 -8.09 -8.94
N ASN A 66 0.31 -7.82 -7.73
CA ASN A 66 1.15 -7.46 -6.60
C ASN A 66 1.01 -8.44 -5.43
N LEU A 67 2.12 -8.70 -4.79
CA LEU A 67 2.23 -9.42 -3.52
C LEU A 67 2.89 -8.49 -2.49
N LEU A 68 2.21 -8.21 -1.39
CA LEU A 68 2.71 -7.36 -0.31
C LEU A 68 2.81 -8.18 0.98
N LEU A 69 3.97 -8.09 1.63
CA LEU A 69 4.27 -8.69 2.90
C LEU A 69 4.60 -7.59 3.89
N ASN A 70 4.05 -7.69 5.11
CA ASN A 70 4.37 -6.75 6.18
C ASN A 70 4.48 -7.49 7.51
N ALA A 71 5.47 -7.11 8.31
CA ALA A 71 5.70 -7.56 9.66
C ALA A 71 5.79 -6.34 10.58
N GLY A 72 5.14 -6.40 11.73
CA GLY A 72 5.11 -5.29 12.67
C GLY A 72 5.16 -5.74 14.13
N VAL A 73 5.84 -4.99 14.97
CA VAL A 73 5.86 -5.18 16.43
C VAL A 73 5.43 -3.89 17.10
N HIS A 74 4.51 -4.00 18.06
CA HIS A 74 4.06 -2.89 18.89
C HIS A 74 4.61 -3.03 20.32
N PHE A 75 5.26 -1.98 20.80
CA PHE A 75 5.82 -1.85 22.15
C PHE A 75 5.06 -0.76 22.93
N PRO A 76 4.14 -1.14 23.83
CA PRO A 76 3.47 -0.18 24.72
C PRO A 76 4.43 0.21 25.86
N LEU A 77 5.26 1.23 25.62
CA LEU A 77 6.31 1.65 26.55
C LEU A 77 5.73 2.11 27.90
N ASN A 78 4.66 2.91 27.87
CA ASN A 78 3.88 3.31 29.04
C ASN A 78 2.49 3.83 28.60
N GLY A 79 1.72 4.44 29.51
CA GLY A 79 0.38 4.97 29.21
C GLY A 79 0.33 6.17 28.26
N GLN A 80 1.46 6.83 28.00
CA GLN A 80 1.57 7.98 27.09
C GLN A 80 2.32 7.65 25.80
N TRP A 81 3.27 6.71 25.85
CA TRP A 81 4.16 6.42 24.73
C TRP A 81 3.99 4.99 24.24
N SER A 82 3.93 4.84 22.92
CA SER A 82 4.09 3.55 22.25
C SER A 82 5.00 3.65 21.04
N LEU A 83 5.73 2.59 20.78
CA LEU A 83 6.65 2.45 19.66
C LEU A 83 6.17 1.32 18.75
N ASP A 84 6.17 1.54 17.45
CA ASP A 84 5.89 0.52 16.44
C ASP A 84 7.13 0.37 15.55
N VAL A 85 7.51 -0.86 15.25
CA VAL A 85 8.56 -1.15 14.25
C VAL A 85 7.92 -1.97 13.14
N ASN A 86 8.11 -1.56 11.89
CA ASN A 86 7.54 -2.24 10.73
C ASN A 86 8.57 -2.53 9.65
N LEU A 87 8.48 -3.71 9.05
CA LEU A 87 9.27 -4.16 7.91
C LEU A 87 8.32 -4.69 6.84
N GLY A 88 8.58 -4.39 5.58
CA GLY A 88 7.76 -4.88 4.49
C GLY A 88 8.55 -5.18 3.23
N TYR A 89 7.97 -6.05 2.41
CA TYR A 89 8.47 -6.38 1.09
C TYR A 89 7.28 -6.47 0.13
N ASP A 90 7.38 -5.82 -1.02
CA ASP A 90 6.43 -5.98 -2.12
C ASP A 90 7.14 -6.52 -3.35
N LYS A 91 6.49 -7.46 -4.03
CA LYS A 91 6.79 -7.83 -5.39
C LYS A 91 5.63 -7.37 -6.27
N GLN A 92 5.90 -6.46 -7.20
CA GLN A 92 4.89 -5.90 -8.09
C GLN A 92 5.21 -6.31 -9.51
N ASN A 93 4.33 -7.05 -10.18
CA ASN A 93 4.55 -7.51 -11.54
C ASN A 93 3.71 -6.67 -12.51
N TYR A 94 4.31 -6.36 -13.67
CA TYR A 94 3.75 -5.52 -14.72
C TYR A 94 3.74 -6.36 -16.01
N ASP A 95 2.55 -6.58 -16.56
CA ASP A 95 2.37 -7.30 -17.81
C ASP A 95 1.96 -6.31 -18.91
N TRP A 96 2.87 -6.13 -19.87
CA TRP A 96 2.74 -5.21 -20.99
C TRP A 96 2.29 -5.95 -22.25
N ARG A 97 1.22 -5.49 -22.88
CA ARG A 97 0.67 -6.11 -24.10
C ARG A 97 0.36 -5.07 -25.15
N ASN A 98 0.26 -5.52 -26.41
CA ASN A 98 -0.15 -4.69 -27.56
C ASN A 98 0.68 -3.38 -27.70
N VAL A 99 1.97 -3.45 -27.36
CA VAL A 99 2.86 -2.29 -27.25
C VAL A 99 3.04 -1.57 -28.59
N SER A 100 2.79 -0.27 -28.60
CA SER A 100 3.08 0.63 -29.72
C SER A 100 4.15 1.66 -29.38
N LEU A 101 5.33 1.51 -29.98
CA LEU A 101 6.49 2.42 -29.83
C LEU A 101 6.56 3.51 -30.91
N THR A 102 5.59 3.56 -31.84
CA THR A 102 5.55 4.55 -32.92
C THR A 102 4.16 5.16 -33.09
N GLY A 103 4.06 6.32 -33.73
CA GLY A 103 2.78 7.01 -33.98
C GLY A 103 2.41 8.07 -32.93
N LEU A 104 1.21 8.64 -33.06
CA LEU A 104 0.77 9.84 -32.34
C LEU A 104 0.55 9.66 -30.82
N ASN A 105 0.47 8.41 -30.33
CA ASN A 105 0.27 8.08 -28.91
C ASN A 105 1.27 7.00 -28.45
N ASN A 106 2.51 7.07 -28.96
CA ASN A 106 3.50 6.07 -28.57
C ASN A 106 4.01 6.30 -27.15
N ILE A 107 4.40 5.21 -26.50
CA ILE A 107 4.96 5.21 -25.14
C ILE A 107 6.44 4.86 -25.16
N SER A 108 7.16 5.21 -26.23
CA SER A 108 8.59 4.87 -26.40
C SER A 108 9.46 5.25 -25.20
N GLN A 109 9.03 6.28 -24.48
CA GLN A 109 9.66 6.81 -23.30
C GLN A 109 9.67 5.84 -22.08
N LEU A 110 8.81 4.82 -22.09
CA LEU A 110 8.73 3.77 -21.05
C LEU A 110 9.58 2.54 -21.38
N PHE A 111 10.24 2.53 -22.53
CA PHE A 111 11.00 1.40 -23.05
C PHE A 111 12.42 1.84 -23.37
N ASP A 112 13.37 0.93 -23.21
CA ASP A 112 14.76 1.16 -23.56
C ASP A 112 14.97 1.14 -25.10
N THR A 113 16.21 1.31 -25.54
CA THR A 113 16.55 1.28 -26.97
C THR A 113 16.33 -0.07 -27.66
N ASN A 114 16.23 -1.16 -26.88
CA ASN A 114 15.94 -2.50 -27.38
C ASN A 114 14.43 -2.78 -27.41
N GLY A 115 13.60 -1.85 -26.92
CA GLY A 115 12.16 -2.01 -26.79
C GLY A 115 11.75 -2.86 -25.59
N GLU A 116 12.63 -3.02 -24.60
CA GLU A 116 12.37 -3.70 -23.34
C GLU A 116 11.96 -2.71 -22.24
N THR A 117 11.21 -3.18 -21.25
CA THR A 117 10.76 -2.38 -20.11
C THR A 117 10.73 -3.25 -18.86
N TRP A 118 10.41 -2.69 -17.70
CA TRP A 118 10.37 -3.43 -16.45
C TRP A 118 9.24 -4.47 -16.45
N GLY A 119 9.56 -5.68 -15.96
CA GLY A 119 8.59 -6.74 -15.76
C GLY A 119 8.14 -6.84 -14.30
N HIS A 120 9.01 -6.50 -13.35
CA HIS A 120 8.65 -6.45 -11.94
C HIS A 120 9.48 -5.48 -11.11
N ILE A 121 8.87 -4.98 -10.04
CA ILE A 121 9.50 -4.10 -9.06
C ILE A 121 9.68 -4.86 -7.74
N ASN A 122 10.87 -4.73 -7.17
CA ASN A 122 11.16 -5.18 -5.82
C ASN A 122 11.16 -3.96 -4.90
N ARG A 123 10.28 -3.98 -3.89
CA ARG A 123 10.17 -2.88 -2.92
C ARG A 123 10.41 -3.38 -1.51
N TYR A 124 11.38 -2.78 -0.82
CA TYR A 124 11.66 -3.02 0.59
C TYR A 124 11.28 -1.80 1.41
N ARG A 125 10.65 -2.00 2.57
CA ARG A 125 10.22 -0.90 3.45
C ARG A 125 10.63 -1.19 4.88
N ALA A 126 11.08 -0.14 5.57
CA ALA A 126 11.32 -0.18 7.00
C ALA A 126 10.80 1.11 7.63
N GLY A 127 10.24 1.02 8.84
CA GLY A 127 9.76 2.18 9.56
C GLY A 127 9.77 1.97 11.06
N VAL A 128 9.86 3.10 11.76
CA VAL A 128 9.69 3.18 13.21
C VAL A 128 8.69 4.28 13.47
N SER A 129 7.63 4.00 14.22
CA SER A 129 6.62 4.99 14.56
C SER A 129 6.55 5.18 16.07
N LEU A 130 6.41 6.43 16.49
CA LEU A 130 6.27 6.85 17.87
C LEU A 130 4.91 7.53 18.02
N ASN A 131 4.11 7.03 18.95
CA ASN A 131 2.85 7.64 19.33
C ASN A 131 3.01 8.25 20.72
N TYR A 132 2.60 9.50 20.87
CA TYR A 132 2.67 10.23 22.13
C TYR A 132 1.31 10.83 22.48
N ARG A 133 0.75 10.43 23.61
CA ARG A 133 -0.44 11.04 24.20
C ARG A 133 0.01 11.99 25.30
N LEU A 134 -0.05 13.29 25.01
CA LEU A 134 0.32 14.35 25.95
C LEU A 134 -0.65 14.38 27.14
N ASP A 135 -1.94 14.34 26.86
CA ASP A 135 -3.02 14.31 27.85
C ASP A 135 -4.26 13.60 27.28
N LYS A 136 -5.44 13.80 27.90
CA LYS A 136 -6.67 13.18 27.42
C LYS A 136 -7.16 13.71 26.07
N HIS A 137 -6.66 14.85 25.62
CA HIS A 137 -7.12 15.59 24.45
C HIS A 137 -6.07 15.64 23.33
N TRP A 138 -4.78 15.53 23.60
CA TRP A 138 -3.75 15.67 22.55
C TRP A 138 -2.96 14.39 22.31
N ALA A 139 -2.91 13.98 21.05
CA ALA A 139 -2.09 12.88 20.56
C ALA A 139 -1.22 13.32 19.38
N PHE A 140 0.01 12.83 19.36
CA PHE A 140 1.03 13.13 18.36
C PHE A 140 1.55 11.82 17.77
N PHE A 141 1.87 11.86 16.49
CA PHE A 141 2.42 10.74 15.74
C PHE A 141 3.68 11.19 15.00
N LEU A 142 4.71 10.36 15.01
CA LEU A 142 5.95 10.56 14.28
C LEU A 142 6.44 9.23 13.72
N ALA A 143 6.59 9.11 12.42
CA ALA A 143 6.99 7.87 11.75
C ALA A 143 8.04 8.13 10.67
N PRO A 144 9.34 8.16 11.02
CA PRO A 144 10.40 8.00 10.05
C PRO A 144 10.30 6.66 9.32
N GLN A 145 10.56 6.69 8.01
CA GLN A 145 10.51 5.52 7.14
C GLN A 145 11.58 5.57 6.05
N LEU A 146 11.99 4.38 5.64
CA LEU A 146 12.93 4.10 4.57
C LEU A 146 12.27 3.17 3.56
N GLN A 147 12.58 3.38 2.29
CA GLN A 147 12.15 2.53 1.20
C GLN A 147 13.30 2.30 0.23
N TYR A 148 13.32 1.12 -0.39
CA TYR A 148 14.09 0.86 -1.61
C TYR A 148 13.11 0.33 -2.66
N ALA A 149 13.07 0.90 -3.86
CA ALA A 149 12.15 0.47 -4.91
C ALA A 149 12.82 0.53 -6.28
N TYR A 150 13.07 -0.63 -6.89
CA TYR A 150 13.78 -0.75 -8.17
C TYR A 150 13.18 -1.83 -9.05
N ALA A 151 13.27 -1.59 -10.36
CA ALA A 151 12.88 -2.53 -11.39
C ALA A 151 13.90 -3.64 -11.59
N ASP A 152 13.45 -4.71 -12.21
CA ASP A 152 14.25 -5.86 -12.66
C ASP A 152 15.03 -5.61 -13.96
N THR A 153 15.52 -4.39 -14.15
CA THR A 153 16.34 -4.01 -15.30
C THR A 153 17.82 -4.14 -14.95
N GLU A 154 18.66 -4.43 -15.94
CA GLU A 154 20.12 -4.49 -15.72
C GLU A 154 20.71 -3.12 -15.32
N ALA A 155 20.01 -2.04 -15.65
CA ALA A 155 20.43 -0.67 -15.41
C ALA A 155 20.01 -0.11 -14.04
N ALA A 156 19.14 -0.78 -13.28
CA ALA A 156 18.68 -0.30 -11.98
C ALA A 156 19.50 -0.90 -10.83
N SER A 157 20.17 -0.05 -10.04
CA SER A 157 20.91 -0.48 -8.86
C SER A 157 20.19 -0.18 -7.54
N PHE A 158 20.37 -1.06 -6.56
CA PHE A 158 19.81 -0.88 -5.21
C PHE A 158 20.30 0.41 -4.52
N SER A 159 21.51 0.89 -4.84
CA SER A 159 22.12 2.06 -4.20
C SER A 159 21.45 3.39 -4.56
N HIS A 160 20.87 3.51 -5.76
CA HIS A 160 20.15 4.72 -6.19
C HIS A 160 18.63 4.61 -5.99
N ALA A 161 18.15 3.43 -5.58
CA ALA A 161 16.72 3.16 -5.40
C ALA A 161 16.18 3.57 -4.02
N GLN A 162 16.97 4.28 -3.20
CA GLN A 162 16.65 4.59 -1.81
C GLN A 162 15.80 5.85 -1.68
N SER A 163 14.73 5.74 -0.91
CA SER A 163 13.90 6.86 -0.47
C SER A 163 13.87 6.92 1.05
N TYR A 164 13.76 8.12 1.62
CA TYR A 164 13.55 8.31 3.07
C TYR A 164 12.55 9.41 3.34
N GLY A 165 11.84 9.30 4.46
CA GLY A 165 10.80 10.26 4.78
C GLY A 165 10.34 10.19 6.21
N ILE A 166 9.49 11.14 6.57
CA ILE A 166 8.87 11.22 7.87
C ILE A 166 7.40 11.59 7.72
N VAL A 167 6.55 10.85 8.43
CA VAL A 167 5.12 11.12 8.51
C VAL A 167 4.81 11.56 9.93
N THR A 168 4.09 12.67 10.07
CA THR A 168 3.72 13.17 11.38
C THR A 168 2.28 13.66 11.38
N SER A 169 1.62 13.56 12.53
CA SER A 169 0.32 14.19 12.74
C SER A 169 0.15 14.66 14.17
N VAL A 170 -0.79 15.60 14.31
CA VAL A 170 -1.36 16.01 15.59
C VAL A 170 -2.87 15.77 15.52
N MET A 171 -3.42 15.18 16.58
CA MET A 171 -4.84 14.89 16.70
C MET A 171 -5.38 15.41 18.03
N TYR A 172 -6.55 16.04 17.95
CA TYR A 172 -7.36 16.40 19.10
C TYR A 172 -8.40 15.32 19.37
N ALA A 173 -8.45 14.81 20.59
CA ALA A 173 -9.42 13.86 21.09
C ALA A 173 -10.53 14.62 21.82
N PHE A 174 -11.77 14.43 21.38
CA PHE A 174 -12.95 14.93 22.07
C PHE A 174 -13.27 14.05 23.28
N ASP A 175 -14.06 14.55 24.24
CA ASP A 175 -14.45 13.75 25.41
C ASP A 175 -15.30 12.50 25.01
N SER A 176 -15.84 12.45 23.77
CA SER A 176 -16.47 11.25 23.20
C SER A 176 -15.47 10.14 22.82
N GLY A 177 -14.17 10.42 22.83
CA GLY A 177 -13.12 9.53 22.33
C GLY A 177 -12.82 9.68 20.84
N ASN A 178 -13.67 10.38 20.08
CA ASN A 178 -13.40 10.70 18.67
C ASN A 178 -12.17 11.57 18.54
N MET A 179 -11.43 11.40 17.45
CA MET A 179 -10.19 12.13 17.17
C MET A 179 -10.20 12.72 15.77
N PHE A 180 -9.77 13.96 15.67
CA PHE A 180 -9.60 14.70 14.43
C PHE A 180 -8.28 15.46 14.44
N GLY A 181 -7.61 15.50 13.30
CA GLY A 181 -6.30 16.11 13.22
C GLY A 181 -5.82 16.26 11.79
N PHE A 182 -4.60 16.76 11.71
CA PHE A 182 -3.90 16.98 10.47
C PHE A 182 -2.52 16.34 10.56
N GLY A 183 -2.05 15.82 9.44
CA GLY A 183 -0.70 15.32 9.31
C GLY A 183 -0.07 15.74 8.01
N VAL A 184 1.24 15.54 7.95
CA VAL A 184 2.06 15.78 6.77
C VAL A 184 3.06 14.64 6.61
N ALA A 185 3.24 14.21 5.38
CA ALA A 185 4.31 13.32 4.97
C ALA A 185 5.35 14.14 4.20
N TYR A 186 6.58 14.19 4.70
CA TYR A 186 7.73 14.68 3.95
C TYR A 186 8.51 13.47 3.42
N LEU A 187 8.70 13.39 2.11
CA LEU A 187 9.24 12.23 1.43
C LEU A 187 10.34 12.72 0.49
N ASN A 188 11.59 12.35 0.77
CA ASN A 188 12.68 12.46 -0.18
C ASN A 188 12.71 11.14 -0.96
N ASP A 189 12.15 11.18 -2.15
CA ASP A 189 11.97 10.04 -3.06
C ASP A 189 13.00 10.09 -4.20
N ILE A 190 13.00 9.08 -5.05
CA ILE A 190 13.95 8.95 -6.16
C ILE A 190 13.71 10.12 -7.15
N ASP A 191 14.70 10.99 -7.34
CA ASP A 191 14.63 12.22 -8.17
C ASP A 191 13.57 13.27 -7.77
N ASP A 192 12.85 13.11 -6.65
CA ASP A 192 11.79 14.06 -6.28
C ASP A 192 11.57 14.19 -4.76
N VAL A 193 11.19 15.40 -4.32
CA VAL A 193 10.83 15.68 -2.92
C VAL A 193 9.37 16.06 -2.83
N ARG A 194 8.59 15.24 -2.10
CA ARG A 194 7.14 15.39 -1.99
C ARG A 194 6.74 15.72 -0.56
N THR A 195 5.85 16.70 -0.42
CA THR A 195 5.21 17.04 0.85
C THR A 195 3.71 16.87 0.72
N VAL A 196 3.16 15.83 1.35
CA VAL A 196 1.77 15.42 1.20
C VAL A 196 1.01 15.70 2.49
N PRO A 197 0.10 16.69 2.51
CA PRO A 197 -0.80 16.88 3.64
C PRO A 197 -1.84 15.77 3.68
N TYR A 198 -2.29 15.37 4.86
CA TYR A 198 -3.39 14.41 5.01
C TYR A 198 -4.24 14.71 6.24
N LEU A 199 -5.49 14.26 6.17
CA LEU A 199 -6.40 14.32 7.29
C LEU A 199 -6.17 13.11 8.20
N ALA A 200 -5.92 13.33 9.48
CA ALA A 200 -5.81 12.28 10.49
C ALA A 200 -7.14 12.16 11.23
N MET A 201 -7.83 11.03 11.11
CA MET A 201 -9.19 10.88 11.63
C MET A 201 -9.45 9.50 12.21
N ARG A 202 -10.16 9.49 13.35
CA ARG A 202 -10.83 8.33 13.92
C ARG A 202 -12.14 8.81 14.52
N TRP A 203 -13.25 8.52 13.87
CA TRP A 203 -14.56 9.04 14.25
C TRP A 203 -15.57 7.90 14.36
N GLN A 204 -15.97 7.56 15.59
CA GLN A 204 -17.09 6.68 15.84
C GLN A 204 -18.38 7.50 15.71
N ILE A 205 -19.25 7.10 14.78
CA ILE A 205 -20.54 7.77 14.51
C ILE A 205 -21.60 7.22 15.46
N ASP A 206 -21.72 5.89 15.53
CA ASP A 206 -22.57 5.13 16.45
C ASP A 206 -21.93 3.76 16.74
N GLU A 207 -22.62 2.81 17.39
CA GLU A 207 -22.05 1.48 17.68
C GLU A 207 -21.63 0.64 16.45
N HIS A 208 -22.13 0.98 15.25
CA HIS A 208 -21.89 0.22 14.03
C HIS A 208 -21.03 0.98 13.00
N TRP A 209 -21.17 2.30 12.91
CA TRP A 209 -20.52 3.12 11.91
C TRP A 209 -19.28 3.84 12.44
N ALA A 210 -18.19 3.76 11.68
CA ALA A 210 -16.96 4.49 11.96
C ALA A 210 -16.34 5.04 10.67
N LEU A 211 -15.72 6.23 10.77
CA LEU A 211 -14.93 6.85 9.71
C LEU A 211 -13.48 6.96 10.18
N ALA A 212 -12.55 6.40 9.42
CA ALA A 212 -11.14 6.38 9.79
C ALA A 212 -10.22 6.41 8.56
N ASN A 213 -8.93 6.63 8.79
CA ASN A 213 -7.92 6.41 7.77
C ASN A 213 -7.68 4.89 7.57
N PRO A 214 -7.88 4.33 6.36
CA PRO A 214 -7.65 2.91 6.08
C PRO A 214 -6.17 2.55 5.94
N PHE A 215 -5.35 3.48 5.46
CA PHE A 215 -3.93 3.26 5.20
C PHE A 215 -3.05 4.11 6.10
N ARG A 216 -1.78 3.72 6.24
CA ARG A 216 -0.76 4.64 6.76
C ARG A 216 -0.32 5.57 5.63
N ALA A 217 -0.28 6.88 5.89
CA ALA A 217 0.36 7.82 4.98
C ALA A 217 1.85 7.46 4.82
N GLY A 218 2.42 7.71 3.64
CA GLY A 218 3.83 7.43 3.34
C GLY A 218 4.12 7.55 1.85
N PHE A 219 5.15 6.82 1.38
CA PHE A 219 5.56 6.83 -0.03
C PHE A 219 4.45 6.49 -1.01
N SER A 220 3.47 5.71 -0.58
CA SER A 220 2.34 5.34 -1.43
C SER A 220 1.19 6.35 -1.47
N GLY A 221 1.37 7.54 -0.89
CA GLY A 221 0.36 8.60 -0.85
C GLY A 221 -0.28 8.84 0.53
N PRO A 222 -1.34 9.68 0.60
CA PRO A 222 -2.04 9.98 1.84
C PRO A 222 -2.75 8.75 2.42
N ALA A 223 -3.20 8.88 3.66
CA ALA A 223 -3.81 7.80 4.43
C ALA A 223 -5.21 7.36 3.93
N GLY A 224 -5.86 8.15 3.06
CA GLY A 224 -7.23 7.92 2.57
C GLY A 224 -8.29 8.11 3.65
N LEU A 225 -9.55 7.81 3.31
CA LEU A 225 -10.67 7.72 4.25
C LEU A 225 -11.53 6.50 3.92
N GLU A 226 -12.01 5.83 4.97
CA GLU A 226 -12.90 4.68 4.88
C GLU A 226 -14.04 4.82 5.89
N LEU A 227 -15.27 4.69 5.39
CA LEU A 227 -16.46 4.50 6.19
C LEU A 227 -16.71 3.00 6.35
N SER A 228 -16.71 2.51 7.58
CA SER A 228 -16.94 1.11 7.92
C SER A 228 -18.23 0.90 8.69
N TYR A 229 -18.90 -0.23 8.43
CA TYR A 229 -20.08 -0.70 9.15
C TYR A 229 -19.80 -2.08 9.77
N GLN A 230 -19.90 -2.17 11.09
CA GLN A 230 -19.75 -3.40 11.86
C GLN A 230 -21.10 -4.10 11.99
N PHE A 231 -21.31 -5.24 11.32
CA PHE A 231 -22.55 -6.00 11.43
C PHE A 231 -22.68 -6.70 12.79
N ASN A 232 -21.58 -7.29 13.25
CA ASN A 232 -21.44 -8.01 14.52
C ASN A 232 -19.95 -8.08 14.88
N SER A 233 -19.57 -8.75 15.96
CA SER A 233 -18.18 -8.79 16.43
C SER A 233 -17.16 -9.42 15.47
N VAL A 234 -17.58 -10.07 14.38
CA VAL A 234 -16.67 -10.77 13.46
C VAL A 234 -16.81 -10.38 11.99
N TRP A 235 -17.85 -9.64 11.60
CA TRP A 235 -18.06 -9.19 10.23
C TRP A 235 -18.26 -7.68 10.13
N ASP A 236 -17.55 -7.07 9.19
CA ASP A 236 -17.69 -5.66 8.84
C ASP A 236 -17.57 -5.45 7.33
N ILE A 237 -18.08 -4.31 6.85
CA ILE A 237 -17.84 -3.82 5.50
C ILE A 237 -17.27 -2.42 5.54
N GLY A 238 -16.46 -2.07 4.54
CA GLY A 238 -15.90 -0.74 4.37
C GLY A 238 -16.13 -0.21 2.96
N PHE A 239 -16.30 1.10 2.83
CA PHE A 239 -16.17 1.81 1.57
C PHE A 239 -15.14 2.92 1.76
N GLY A 240 -14.11 2.93 0.92
CA GLY A 240 -13.01 3.87 1.07
C GLY A 240 -12.45 4.38 -0.24
N SER A 241 -11.71 5.48 -0.13
CA SER A 241 -10.96 6.05 -1.25
C SER A 241 -9.63 6.64 -0.78
N SER A 242 -8.63 6.55 -1.65
CA SER A 242 -7.30 7.12 -1.41
C SER A 242 -6.64 7.54 -2.72
N LYS A 243 -5.86 8.62 -2.67
CA LYS A 243 -4.84 8.87 -3.69
C LYS A 243 -3.67 7.90 -3.45
N ARG A 244 -3.10 7.38 -4.53
CA ARG A 244 -1.98 6.44 -4.54
C ARG A 244 -0.91 6.98 -5.47
N ILE A 245 0.32 7.00 -4.98
CA ILE A 245 1.47 7.43 -5.76
C ILE A 245 2.54 6.38 -5.58
N GLU A 246 3.02 5.75 -6.63
CA GLU A 246 4.10 4.78 -6.57
C GLU A 246 5.27 5.28 -7.37
N ARG A 247 6.47 5.21 -6.79
CA ARG A 247 7.71 5.59 -7.48
C ARG A 247 8.73 4.47 -7.36
N PHE A 248 9.45 4.21 -8.42
CA PHE A 248 10.50 3.17 -8.46
C PHE A 248 11.53 3.49 -9.54
N LEU A 249 12.79 3.14 -9.28
CA LEU A 249 13.91 3.32 -10.20
C LEU A 249 13.83 2.28 -11.33
N ILE A 250 14.00 2.73 -12.58
CA ILE A 250 14.08 1.84 -13.76
C ILE A 250 15.46 1.84 -14.42
N GLU A 251 16.28 2.86 -14.17
CA GLU A 251 17.66 3.00 -14.65
C GLU A 251 18.43 3.89 -13.67
N ASP A 252 19.74 3.68 -13.54
CA ASP A 252 20.66 4.54 -12.77
C ASP A 252 20.59 6.02 -13.25
N ASP A 253 21.20 6.93 -12.50
CA ASP A 253 21.04 8.40 -12.66
C ASP A 253 19.63 8.93 -12.32
N ASP A 254 18.98 8.26 -11.36
CA ASP A 254 17.67 8.62 -10.80
C ASP A 254 16.53 8.63 -11.84
N THR A 255 16.65 7.82 -12.89
CA THR A 255 15.58 7.61 -13.87
C THR A 255 14.51 6.70 -13.25
N ALA A 256 13.39 7.31 -12.86
CA ALA A 256 12.31 6.65 -12.15
C ALA A 256 11.00 6.75 -12.91
N VAL A 257 10.12 5.80 -12.64
CA VAL A 257 8.71 5.84 -13.02
C VAL A 257 7.90 6.26 -11.82
N GLU A 258 6.97 7.17 -12.02
CA GLU A 258 5.89 7.50 -11.10
C GLU A 258 4.56 7.05 -11.68
N ILE A 259 3.76 6.35 -10.88
CA ILE A 259 2.36 6.05 -11.18
C ILE A 259 1.51 6.77 -10.15
N ASN A 260 0.64 7.65 -10.62
CA ASN A 260 -0.21 8.49 -9.80
C ASN A 260 -1.67 8.19 -10.14
N GLU A 261 -2.48 7.78 -9.16
CA GLU A 261 -3.87 7.37 -9.41
C GLU A 261 -4.75 7.54 -8.16
N TRP A 262 -6.05 7.56 -8.35
CA TRP A 262 -7.01 7.39 -7.26
C TRP A 262 -7.50 5.96 -7.22
N VAL A 263 -7.75 5.44 -6.02
CA VAL A 263 -8.45 4.18 -5.81
C VAL A 263 -9.70 4.42 -4.98
N SER A 264 -10.81 3.81 -5.39
CA SER A 264 -12.01 3.65 -4.58
C SER A 264 -12.32 2.17 -4.46
N TYR A 265 -12.81 1.73 -3.30
CA TYR A 265 -12.98 0.31 -3.04
C TYR A 265 -14.10 0.01 -2.05
N LEU A 266 -14.62 -1.21 -2.16
CA LEU A 266 -15.43 -1.89 -1.15
C LEU A 266 -14.57 -2.97 -0.48
N ARG A 267 -14.66 -3.06 0.85
CA ARG A 267 -13.98 -4.06 1.68
C ARG A 267 -15.01 -4.90 2.41
N GLY A 268 -14.83 -6.22 2.42
CA GLY A 268 -15.51 -7.14 3.33
C GLY A 268 -14.50 -7.72 4.31
N GLY A 269 -14.68 -7.47 5.60
CA GLY A 269 -13.81 -7.92 6.67
C GLY A 269 -14.40 -9.08 7.47
N TRP A 270 -13.57 -10.07 7.78
CA TRP A 270 -13.92 -11.24 8.58
C TRP A 270 -12.85 -11.54 9.63
N GLN A 271 -13.22 -11.47 10.90
CA GLN A 271 -12.41 -11.97 12.01
C GLN A 271 -12.62 -13.50 12.12
N ALA A 272 -11.86 -14.26 11.34
CA ALA A 272 -11.97 -15.72 11.27
C ALA A 272 -11.64 -16.42 12.60
N THR A 273 -10.65 -15.91 13.33
CA THR A 273 -10.30 -16.31 14.70
C THR A 273 -9.88 -15.07 15.49
N PRO A 274 -9.69 -15.11 16.82
CA PRO A 274 -9.13 -13.97 17.57
C PRO A 274 -7.75 -13.48 17.08
N THR A 275 -7.03 -14.32 16.33
CA THR A 275 -5.67 -14.05 15.83
C THR A 275 -5.58 -13.89 14.32
N ILE A 276 -6.65 -14.19 13.56
CA ILE A 276 -6.66 -14.17 12.09
C ILE A 276 -7.82 -13.33 11.60
N ALA A 277 -7.51 -12.29 10.81
CA ALA A 277 -8.47 -11.49 10.06
C ALA A 277 -8.25 -11.66 8.56
N VAL A 278 -9.34 -11.70 7.80
CA VAL A 278 -9.34 -11.79 6.34
C VAL A 278 -10.13 -10.61 5.79
N ASN A 279 -9.56 -9.88 4.84
CA ASN A 279 -10.23 -8.81 4.14
C ASN A 279 -10.24 -9.10 2.64
N LEU A 280 -11.41 -8.96 2.01
CA LEU A 280 -11.58 -9.03 0.56
C LEU A 280 -11.94 -7.63 0.03
N TYR A 281 -11.32 -7.24 -1.08
CA TYR A 281 -11.52 -5.94 -1.70
C TYR A 281 -11.99 -6.09 -3.14
N ALA A 282 -12.95 -5.24 -3.52
CA ALA A 282 -13.28 -4.93 -4.90
C ALA A 282 -13.02 -3.43 -5.11
N GLY A 283 -12.09 -3.12 -5.99
CA GLY A 283 -11.56 -1.76 -6.17
C GLY A 283 -11.66 -1.27 -7.62
N TYR A 284 -11.44 0.02 -7.77
CA TYR A 284 -11.39 0.70 -9.06
C TYR A 284 -10.34 1.82 -8.99
N TYR A 285 -9.33 1.72 -9.84
CA TYR A 285 -8.33 2.75 -10.07
C TYR A 285 -8.81 3.71 -11.17
N PHE A 286 -8.63 5.01 -10.97
CA PHE A 286 -9.10 6.02 -11.91
C PHE A 286 -8.26 7.29 -11.86
N ASN A 287 -8.34 8.09 -12.93
CA ASN A 287 -7.54 9.30 -13.09
C ASN A 287 -6.06 8.99 -12.88
N GLY A 288 -5.61 7.93 -13.56
CA GLY A 288 -4.27 7.39 -13.47
C GLY A 288 -3.37 8.03 -14.52
N ASP A 289 -2.14 8.30 -14.15
CA ASP A 289 -1.09 8.74 -15.04
C ASP A 289 0.23 8.06 -14.68
N LEU A 290 1.08 7.88 -15.69
CA LEU A 290 2.40 7.28 -15.57
C LEU A 290 3.43 8.26 -16.16
N GLU A 291 4.39 8.66 -15.35
CA GLU A 291 5.46 9.59 -15.72
C GLU A 291 6.82 8.91 -15.57
N VAL A 292 7.73 9.13 -16.52
CA VAL A 292 9.15 8.83 -16.35
C VAL A 292 9.88 10.14 -16.08
N THR A 293 10.92 10.10 -15.24
CA THR A 293 11.77 11.23 -14.88
C THR A 293 11.99 12.21 -16.05
N ARG A 294 11.53 13.46 -15.88
CA ARG A 294 11.68 14.59 -16.81
C ARG A 294 11.02 14.37 -18.19
N GLN A 295 10.06 13.45 -18.27
CA GLN A 295 9.25 13.20 -19.47
C GLN A 295 7.79 13.59 -19.23
N ALA A 296 6.99 13.64 -20.29
CA ALA A 296 5.58 13.96 -20.15
C ALA A 296 4.82 12.78 -19.56
N ALA A 297 3.88 13.03 -18.64
CA ALA A 297 3.00 11.98 -18.13
C ALA A 297 2.13 11.39 -19.25
N VAL A 298 1.88 10.08 -19.14
CA VAL A 298 1.01 9.31 -20.03
C VAL A 298 -0.23 8.90 -19.25
N ASP A 299 -1.40 9.29 -19.74
CA ASP A 299 -2.67 8.92 -19.14
C ASP A 299 -2.86 7.40 -19.17
N MET A 300 -3.42 6.87 -18.08
CA MET A 300 -3.83 5.48 -17.93
C MET A 300 -5.35 5.40 -17.82
N ASP A 301 -5.94 4.50 -18.60
CA ASP A 301 -7.36 4.20 -18.48
C ASP A 301 -7.69 3.61 -17.11
N ASN A 302 -8.93 3.84 -16.68
CA ASN A 302 -9.40 3.33 -15.41
C ASN A 302 -9.40 1.79 -15.38
N GLN A 303 -9.16 1.22 -14.20
CA GLN A 303 -8.90 -0.21 -14.05
C GLN A 303 -9.63 -0.80 -12.85
N GLY A 304 -10.43 -1.84 -13.07
CA GLY A 304 -10.96 -2.66 -11.98
C GLY A 304 -9.86 -3.42 -11.24
N ALA A 305 -10.06 -3.66 -9.96
CA ALA A 305 -9.10 -4.37 -9.12
C ALA A 305 -9.79 -5.29 -8.10
N ALA A 306 -9.06 -6.32 -7.67
CA ALA A 306 -9.44 -7.16 -6.55
C ALA A 306 -8.24 -7.36 -5.63
N ALA A 307 -8.49 -7.46 -4.33
CA ALA A 307 -7.43 -7.81 -3.38
C ALA A 307 -7.91 -8.76 -2.29
N LEU A 308 -6.97 -9.56 -1.80
CA LEU A 308 -7.12 -10.41 -0.62
C LEU A 308 -6.03 -10.03 0.36
N ASP A 309 -6.40 -9.76 1.61
CA ASP A 309 -5.50 -9.48 2.71
C ASP A 309 -5.78 -10.44 3.87
N ILE A 310 -4.72 -11.02 4.42
CA ILE A 310 -4.78 -11.91 5.58
C ILE A 310 -3.83 -11.36 6.63
N GLU A 311 -4.38 -10.95 7.78
CA GLU A 311 -3.64 -10.43 8.92
C GLU A 311 -3.60 -11.47 10.05
N PHE A 312 -2.40 -11.75 10.55
CA PHE A 312 -2.12 -12.60 11.70
C PHE A 312 -1.65 -11.73 12.87
N LYS A 313 -2.16 -12.05 14.06
CA LYS A 313 -1.94 -11.33 15.32
C LYS A 313 -1.48 -12.32 16.39
N PHE A 314 -0.38 -12.00 17.07
CA PHE A 314 0.22 -12.85 18.11
C PHE A 314 0.40 -12.08 19.42
#